data_AF-A0A7C4DZI2-F1
#
_entry.id   AF-A0A7C4DZI2-F1
#
_cell.length_a   1.000
_cell.length_b   1.000
_cell.length_c   1.000
_cell.angle_alpha   90.00
_cell.angle_beta   90.00
_cell.angle_gamma   90.00
#
_symmetry.space_group_name_H-M   'P 1'
#
loop_
_entity.id
_entity.type
_entity.pdbx_description
1 polymer ?
#
loop_
_entity_poly.entity_id
_entity_poly.type
_entity_poly.pdbx_seq_one_letter_code
_entity_poly.pdbx_strand_id
1 'polypeptide(L)'
;MGRKYIDFWVELREENIIKELMSRALQLGYRSIVVSYSDESLYEKAREIGERINLEIYRKIILEPQDRSSLLKELRKCRGSYEVVTVICRNLEVALVAVRDGRIDSIIIPPDKNYRIDKGVASTIKNAVEIPFKWILDEKSRRMFLKTVSEIILHLSRRTNIIVSSSASKPMELRGPYEMSSLLQIYSIDKKTALDAVSEIPSKIIEENLIKLSPNYIARGVVKIG
;
A
#
# COMPACT_ATOMS: atom_id res chain seq x y z
N MET A 1 23.30 -10.37 -3.12
CA MET A 1 21.85 -10.59 -3.38
C MET A 1 21.26 -9.24 -3.75
N GLY A 2 20.57 -9.11 -4.88
CA GLY A 2 20.03 -7.81 -5.34
C GLY A 2 18.80 -7.37 -4.53
N ARG A 3 18.51 -6.06 -4.51
CA ARG A 3 17.31 -5.49 -3.88
C ARG A 3 16.04 -6.11 -4.48
N LYS A 4 15.12 -6.56 -3.62
CA LYS A 4 13.81 -7.10 -4.01
C LYS A 4 12.79 -5.94 -4.06
N TYR A 5 12.08 -5.81 -5.18
CA TYR A 5 11.07 -4.77 -5.35
C TYR A 5 9.66 -5.32 -5.26
N ILE A 6 8.78 -4.53 -4.67
CA ILE A 6 7.39 -4.89 -4.37
C ILE A 6 6.48 -3.76 -4.83
N ASP A 7 5.48 -4.07 -5.66
CA ASP A 7 4.39 -3.15 -5.92
C ASP A 7 3.33 -3.33 -4.83
N PHE A 8 3.17 -2.33 -3.96
CA PHE A 8 2.35 -2.46 -2.76
C PHE A 8 0.85 -2.34 -3.00
N TRP A 9 0.42 -2.07 -4.25
CA TRP A 9 -1.00 -2.13 -4.62
C TRP A 9 -1.19 -2.24 -6.14
N VAL A 10 -1.75 -3.36 -6.58
CA VAL A 10 -2.33 -3.57 -7.91
C VAL A 10 -3.79 -3.97 -7.75
N GLU A 11 -4.69 -3.39 -8.54
CA GLU A 11 -6.13 -3.62 -8.44
C GLU A 11 -6.59 -4.59 -9.54
N LEU A 12 -7.04 -5.78 -9.15
CA LEU A 12 -7.58 -6.79 -10.05
C LEU A 12 -9.07 -6.54 -10.25
N ARG A 13 -9.46 -6.25 -11.49
CA ARG A 13 -10.86 -5.95 -11.88
C ARG A 13 -11.43 -6.92 -12.90
N GLU A 14 -10.61 -7.36 -13.85
CA GLU A 14 -11.04 -8.16 -14.98
C GLU A 14 -10.08 -9.34 -15.17
N GLU A 15 -10.60 -10.55 -15.34
CA GLU A 15 -9.78 -11.78 -15.43
C GLU A 15 -8.85 -11.78 -16.66
N ASN A 16 -9.36 -11.30 -17.80
CA ASN A 16 -8.67 -11.28 -19.10
C ASN A 16 -7.33 -10.52 -19.09
N ILE A 17 -7.16 -9.53 -18.22
CA ILE A 17 -5.94 -8.71 -18.13
C ILE A 17 -4.96 -9.18 -17.05
N ILE A 18 -5.34 -10.11 -16.16
CA ILE A 18 -4.49 -10.55 -15.03
C ILE A 18 -3.15 -11.06 -15.53
N LYS A 19 -3.15 -11.94 -16.55
CA LYS A 19 -1.91 -12.50 -17.10
C LYS A 19 -0.96 -11.41 -17.61
N GLU A 20 -1.50 -10.39 -18.26
CA GLU A 20 -0.71 -9.28 -18.79
C GLU A 20 -0.17 -8.40 -17.65
N LEU A 21 -0.99 -8.10 -16.62
CA LEU A 21 -0.56 -7.38 -15.42
C LEU A 21 0.62 -8.07 -14.73
N MET A 22 0.52 -9.38 -14.46
CA MET A 22 1.58 -10.15 -13.79
C MET A 22 2.86 -10.20 -14.63
N SER A 23 2.72 -10.47 -15.93
CA SER A 23 3.86 -10.52 -16.86
C SER A 23 4.56 -9.17 -16.93
N ARG A 24 3.78 -8.08 -16.99
CA ARG A 24 4.31 -6.72 -17.03
C ARG A 24 5.01 -6.34 -15.73
N ALA A 25 4.44 -6.69 -14.57
CA ALA A 25 5.08 -6.46 -13.27
C ALA A 25 6.46 -7.15 -13.19
N LEU A 26 6.54 -8.42 -13.61
CA LEU A 26 7.80 -9.15 -13.64
C LEU A 26 8.82 -8.50 -14.60
N GLN A 27 8.40 -8.10 -15.80
CA GLN A 27 9.26 -7.39 -16.77
C GLN A 27 9.79 -6.06 -16.24
N LEU A 28 9.01 -5.36 -15.43
CA LEU A 28 9.41 -4.10 -14.78
C LEU A 28 10.38 -4.31 -13.61
N GLY A 29 10.62 -5.57 -13.20
CA GLY A 29 11.58 -5.94 -12.16
C GLY A 29 10.98 -6.16 -10.77
N TYR A 30 9.65 -6.26 -10.65
CA TYR A 30 9.01 -6.66 -9.40
C TYR A 30 9.19 -8.15 -9.13
N ARG A 31 9.37 -8.50 -7.86
CA ARG A 31 9.45 -9.89 -7.37
C ARG A 31 8.22 -10.30 -6.57
N SER A 32 7.50 -9.31 -6.07
CA SER A 32 6.22 -9.51 -5.41
C SER A 32 5.28 -8.37 -5.77
N ILE A 33 3.99 -8.65 -5.74
CA ILE A 33 2.96 -7.61 -5.82
C ILE A 33 1.89 -7.87 -4.77
N VAL A 34 1.26 -6.80 -4.31
CA VAL A 34 0.14 -6.87 -3.38
C VAL A 34 -1.13 -6.47 -4.12
N VAL A 35 -2.12 -7.36 -4.12
CA VAL A 35 -3.32 -7.23 -4.95
C VAL A 35 -4.58 -6.98 -4.12
N SER A 36 -5.38 -6.00 -4.54
CA SER A 36 -6.78 -5.89 -4.14
C SER A 36 -7.66 -6.45 -5.24
N TYR A 37 -8.78 -7.06 -4.88
CA TYR A 37 -9.64 -7.76 -5.83
C TYR A 37 -11.11 -7.65 -5.40
N SER A 38 -12.02 -7.65 -6.38
CA SER A 38 -13.46 -7.62 -6.13
C SER A 38 -14.06 -9.01 -5.88
N ASP A 39 -13.40 -10.05 -6.38
CA ASP A 39 -13.86 -11.43 -6.29
C ASP A 39 -12.67 -12.38 -6.04
N GLU A 40 -12.90 -13.41 -5.23
CA GLU A 40 -11.88 -14.37 -4.81
C GLU A 40 -11.29 -15.16 -6.00
N SER A 41 -12.08 -15.41 -7.05
CA SER A 41 -11.59 -16.05 -8.28
C SER A 41 -10.47 -15.26 -8.97
N LEU A 42 -10.48 -13.93 -8.89
CA LEU A 42 -9.43 -13.08 -9.45
C LEU A 42 -8.11 -13.25 -8.69
N TYR A 43 -8.19 -13.35 -7.36
CA TYR A 43 -7.01 -13.60 -6.53
C TYR A 43 -6.42 -14.98 -6.81
N GLU A 44 -7.25 -16.02 -6.81
CA GLU A 44 -6.80 -17.39 -7.09
C GLU A 44 -6.13 -17.48 -8.47
N LYS A 45 -6.72 -16.83 -9.49
CA LYS A 45 -6.11 -16.74 -10.82
C LYS A 45 -4.76 -16.02 -10.81
N ALA A 46 -4.66 -14.89 -10.11
CA ALA A 46 -3.42 -14.15 -9.96
C ALA A 46 -2.35 -14.98 -9.25
N ARG A 47 -2.71 -15.71 -8.20
CA ARG A 47 -1.82 -16.62 -7.45
C ARG A 47 -1.27 -17.72 -8.35
N GLU A 48 -2.13 -18.43 -9.08
CA GLU A 48 -1.71 -19.49 -10.01
C GLU A 48 -0.74 -18.98 -11.09
N ILE A 49 -1.02 -17.79 -11.65
CA ILE A 49 -0.13 -17.18 -12.65
C ILE A 49 1.18 -16.76 -12.01
N GLY A 50 1.13 -16.15 -10.83
CA GLY A 50 2.29 -15.73 -10.05
C GLY A 50 3.24 -16.88 -9.75
N GLU A 51 2.72 -18.01 -9.27
CA GLU A 51 3.49 -19.24 -9.02
C GLU A 51 4.22 -19.73 -10.28
N ARG A 52 3.54 -19.75 -11.43
CA ARG A 52 4.14 -20.19 -12.71
C ARG A 52 5.28 -19.30 -13.19
N ILE A 53 5.23 -18.01 -12.89
CA ILE A 53 6.26 -17.03 -13.33
C ILE A 53 7.21 -16.62 -12.20
N ASN A 54 7.14 -17.26 -11.03
CA ASN A 54 7.91 -16.93 -9.84
C ASN A 54 7.76 -15.45 -9.40
N LEU A 55 6.51 -14.99 -9.35
CA LEU A 55 6.08 -13.70 -8.82
C LEU A 55 5.18 -13.95 -7.60
N GLU A 56 5.59 -13.45 -6.43
CA GLU A 56 4.82 -13.64 -5.20
C GLU A 56 3.60 -12.69 -5.17
N ILE A 57 2.45 -13.21 -4.78
CA ILE A 57 1.18 -12.48 -4.76
C ILE A 57 0.64 -12.45 -3.32
N TYR A 58 0.43 -11.24 -2.79
CA TYR A 58 -0.13 -11.02 -1.45
C TYR A 58 -1.50 -10.34 -1.53
N ARG A 59 -2.40 -10.63 -0.60
CA ARG A 59 -3.74 -10.04 -0.56
C ARG A 59 -3.73 -8.70 0.17
N LYS A 60 -4.48 -7.77 -0.38
CA LYS A 60 -4.73 -6.46 0.22
C LYS A 60 -6.20 -6.09 0.18
N ILE A 61 -6.65 -5.50 1.27
CA ILE A 61 -7.95 -4.84 1.33
C ILE A 61 -7.77 -3.33 1.46
N ILE A 62 -8.53 -2.58 0.67
CA ILE A 62 -8.67 -1.14 0.78
C ILE A 62 -10.00 -0.85 1.47
N LEU A 63 -9.95 -0.16 2.60
CA LEU A 63 -11.14 0.33 3.31
C LEU A 63 -11.31 1.81 3.06
N GLU A 64 -12.55 2.23 2.80
CA GLU A 64 -12.91 3.63 2.56
C GLU A 64 -14.11 4.03 3.44
N PRO A 65 -13.92 4.02 4.77
CA PRO A 65 -14.99 4.28 5.72
C PRO A 65 -15.44 5.74 5.67
N GLN A 66 -16.72 5.97 5.95
CA GLN A 66 -17.27 7.32 6.09
C GLN A 66 -16.99 7.90 7.48
N ASP A 67 -16.98 7.06 8.51
CA ASP A 67 -16.84 7.45 9.92
C ASP A 67 -16.12 6.40 10.77
N ARG A 68 -15.92 6.70 12.05
CA ARG A 68 -15.30 5.79 13.02
C ARG A 68 -16.04 4.45 13.15
N SER A 69 -17.37 4.47 13.15
CA SER A 69 -18.20 3.28 13.34
C SER A 69 -18.07 2.32 12.16
N SER A 70 -18.13 2.86 10.93
CA SER A 70 -17.95 2.08 9.71
C SER A 70 -16.55 1.47 9.63
N LEU A 71 -15.50 2.24 9.97
CA LEU A 71 -14.13 1.74 10.01
C LEU A 71 -13.99 0.54 10.97
N LEU A 72 -14.47 0.68 12.21
CA LEU A 72 -14.35 -0.40 13.20
C LEU A 72 -15.16 -1.64 12.82
N LYS A 73 -16.31 -1.46 12.16
CA LYS A 73 -17.14 -2.56 11.64
C LYS A 73 -16.44 -3.30 10.51
N GLU A 74 -15.83 -2.59 9.57
CA GLU A 74 -15.09 -3.16 8.45
C GLU A 74 -13.85 -3.92 8.93
N LEU A 75 -13.03 -3.33 9.81
CA LEU A 75 -11.84 -3.98 10.36
C LEU A 75 -12.13 -5.29 11.12
N ARG A 76 -13.34 -5.46 11.67
CA ARG A 76 -13.73 -6.74 12.30
C ARG A 76 -13.92 -7.86 11.28
N LYS A 77 -14.33 -7.52 10.05
CA LYS A 77 -14.53 -8.49 8.95
C LYS A 77 -13.23 -8.93 8.30
N CYS A 78 -12.20 -8.08 8.34
CA CYS A 78 -10.91 -8.34 7.70
C CYS A 78 -9.98 -9.27 8.51
N ARG A 79 -10.36 -9.64 9.73
CA ARG A 79 -9.47 -10.34 10.68
C ARG A 79 -9.04 -11.71 10.12
N GLY A 80 -7.74 -11.84 9.83
CA GLY A 80 -7.12 -13.11 9.45
C GLY A 80 -7.20 -13.47 7.96
N SER A 81 -7.69 -12.57 7.10
CA SER A 81 -7.95 -12.89 5.68
C SER A 81 -7.03 -12.20 4.68
N TYR A 82 -6.35 -11.13 5.10
CA TYR A 82 -5.53 -10.27 4.23
C TYR A 82 -4.15 -10.05 4.85
N GLU A 83 -3.10 -10.13 4.05
CA GLU A 83 -1.74 -9.77 4.46
C GLU A 83 -1.56 -8.26 4.63
N VAL A 84 -2.33 -7.44 3.92
CA VAL A 84 -2.23 -5.98 3.99
C VAL A 84 -3.62 -5.33 4.12
N VAL A 85 -3.75 -4.41 5.07
CA VAL A 85 -4.94 -3.58 5.28
C VAL A 85 -4.56 -2.11 5.12
N THR A 86 -5.17 -1.46 4.13
CA THR A 86 -4.97 -0.03 3.85
C THR A 86 -6.27 0.74 4.04
N VAL A 87 -6.22 1.92 4.63
CA VAL A 87 -7.39 2.80 4.80
C VAL A 87 -7.23 4.11 4.03
N ILE A 88 -8.19 4.42 3.15
CA ILE A 88 -8.31 5.74 2.53
C ILE A 88 -9.00 6.68 3.52
N CYS A 89 -8.27 7.68 4.00
CA CYS A 89 -8.71 8.60 5.03
C CYS A 89 -9.24 9.90 4.41
N ARG A 90 -10.54 9.98 4.12
CA ARG A 90 -11.16 11.19 3.52
C ARG A 90 -11.40 12.34 4.50
N ASN A 91 -11.36 12.08 5.80
CA ASN A 91 -11.56 13.09 6.82
C ASN A 91 -10.65 12.83 8.04
N LEU A 92 -10.44 13.88 8.84
CA LEU A 92 -9.51 13.83 9.97
C LEU A 92 -9.97 12.84 11.05
N GLU A 93 -11.28 12.67 11.26
CA GLU A 93 -11.80 11.74 12.25
C GLU A 93 -11.39 10.30 11.94
N VAL A 94 -11.64 9.85 10.70
CA VAL A 94 -11.23 8.54 10.19
C VAL A 94 -9.71 8.37 10.32
N ALA A 95 -8.94 9.38 9.94
CA ALA A 95 -7.48 9.33 10.02
C ALA A 95 -6.97 9.13 11.44
N LEU A 96 -7.48 9.89 12.40
CA LEU A 96 -7.08 9.79 13.81
C LEU A 96 -7.42 8.43 14.40
N VAL A 97 -8.54 7.81 13.99
CA VAL A 97 -8.90 6.45 14.42
C VAL A 97 -8.01 5.43 13.74
N ALA A 98 -7.80 5.55 12.42
CA ALA A 98 -6.99 4.63 11.64
C ALA A 98 -5.56 4.53 12.18
N VAL A 99 -4.94 5.68 12.52
CA VAL A 99 -3.52 5.70 12.95
C VAL A 99 -3.27 5.11 14.34
N ARG A 100 -4.33 4.84 15.10
CA ARG A 100 -4.27 4.23 16.43
C ARG A 100 -4.61 2.74 16.41
N ASP A 101 -5.13 2.21 15.31
CA ASP A 101 -5.54 0.82 15.21
C ASP A 101 -4.40 -0.02 14.63
N GLY A 102 -3.89 -0.96 15.43
CA GLY A 102 -2.75 -1.80 15.06
C GLY A 102 -3.05 -2.87 13.99
N ARG A 103 -4.29 -2.95 13.50
CA ARG A 103 -4.69 -3.84 12.40
C ARG A 103 -4.53 -3.19 11.03
N ILE A 104 -4.23 -1.89 10.98
CA ILE A 104 -4.04 -1.13 9.75
C ILE A 104 -2.54 -1.03 9.48
N ASP A 105 -2.12 -1.28 8.25
CA ASP A 105 -0.71 -1.29 7.88
C ASP A 105 -0.28 0.02 7.23
N SER A 106 -1.11 0.50 6.30
CA SER A 106 -0.93 1.79 5.64
C SER A 106 -2.20 2.63 5.62
N ILE A 107 -2.00 3.93 5.51
CA ILE A 107 -3.08 4.89 5.23
C ILE A 107 -2.79 5.62 3.92
N ILE A 108 -3.87 5.99 3.24
CA ILE A 108 -3.82 6.86 2.07
C ILE A 108 -4.55 8.15 2.42
N ILE A 109 -3.89 9.29 2.21
CA ILE A 109 -4.50 10.60 2.34
C ILE A 109 -4.85 11.08 0.91
N PRO A 110 -6.13 11.11 0.52
CA PRO A 110 -6.53 11.52 -0.81
C PRO A 110 -6.31 13.02 -1.04
N PRO A 111 -6.16 13.46 -2.30
CA PRO A 111 -6.04 14.87 -2.63
C PRO A 111 -7.35 15.59 -2.30
N ASP A 112 -7.39 16.28 -1.16
CA ASP A 112 -8.55 17.03 -0.71
C ASP A 112 -8.11 18.42 -0.20
N LYS A 113 -8.83 19.46 -0.62
CA LYS A 113 -8.55 20.84 -0.22
C LYS A 113 -8.80 21.08 1.27
N ASN A 114 -9.70 20.31 1.87
CA ASN A 114 -10.13 20.46 3.25
C ASN A 114 -9.31 19.60 4.21
N TYR A 115 -8.57 18.62 3.69
CA TYR A 115 -7.74 17.72 4.49
C TYR A 115 -6.33 18.30 4.61
N ARG A 116 -6.07 19.01 5.72
CA ARG A 116 -4.75 19.59 6.02
C ARG A 116 -3.95 18.69 6.96
N ILE A 117 -2.71 18.39 6.57
CA ILE A 117 -1.75 17.71 7.43
C ILE A 117 -0.94 18.77 8.18
N ASP A 118 -1.28 19.03 9.43
CA ASP A 118 -0.45 19.86 10.31
C ASP A 118 0.52 19.03 11.16
N LYS A 119 1.38 19.70 11.94
CA LYS A 119 2.35 19.04 12.83
C LYS A 119 1.68 18.17 13.91
N GLY A 120 0.50 18.56 14.38
CA GLY A 120 -0.25 17.84 15.40
C GLY A 120 -0.77 16.52 14.85
N VAL A 121 -1.48 16.57 13.72
CA VAL A 121 -1.97 15.38 13.00
C VAL A 121 -0.78 14.47 12.66
N ALA A 122 0.29 15.04 12.10
CA ALA A 122 1.48 14.29 11.72
C ALA A 122 2.16 13.56 12.89
N SER A 123 2.08 14.09 14.11
CA SER A 123 2.65 13.44 15.29
C SER A 123 1.91 12.17 15.72
N THR A 124 0.66 12.01 15.30
CA THR A 124 -0.18 10.86 15.64
C THR A 124 -0.07 9.71 14.63
N ILE A 125 0.36 10.01 13.40
CA ILE A 125 0.48 9.04 12.32
C ILE A 125 1.73 8.17 12.56
N LYS A 126 1.50 6.90 12.92
CA LYS A 126 2.56 5.90 13.11
C LYS A 126 2.58 4.82 12.01
N ASN A 127 1.47 4.65 11.30
CA ASN A 127 1.33 3.71 10.20
C ASN A 127 2.04 4.25 8.96
N ALA A 128 2.40 3.35 8.05
CA ALA A 128 2.98 3.77 6.78
C ALA A 128 1.99 4.65 6.00
N VAL A 129 2.50 5.65 5.29
CA VAL A 129 1.68 6.48 4.40
C VAL A 129 1.95 6.05 2.98
N GLU A 130 0.91 5.59 2.31
CA GLU A 130 0.96 5.09 0.95
C GLU A 130 0.55 6.18 -0.03
N ILE A 131 1.33 6.31 -1.10
CA ILE A 131 1.14 7.27 -2.18
C ILE A 131 0.77 6.49 -3.46
N PRO A 132 -0.50 6.51 -3.87
CA PRO A 132 -0.97 5.91 -5.12
C PRO A 132 -0.44 6.66 -6.35
N PHE A 133 0.52 6.08 -7.07
CA PHE A 133 1.15 6.74 -8.20
C PHE A 133 0.16 6.98 -9.35
N LYS A 134 -0.79 6.08 -9.60
CA LYS A 134 -1.83 6.25 -10.62
C LYS A 134 -2.55 7.61 -10.55
N TRP A 135 -2.67 8.22 -9.36
CA TRP A 135 -3.31 9.52 -9.20
C TRP A 135 -2.57 10.67 -9.89
N ILE A 136 -1.28 10.50 -10.22
CA ILE A 136 -0.55 11.46 -11.05
C ILE A 136 -1.03 11.46 -12.51
N LEU A 137 -1.62 10.36 -12.98
CA LEU A 137 -2.10 10.19 -14.35
C LEU A 137 -3.44 10.88 -14.59
N ASP A 138 -4.19 11.19 -13.53
CA ASP A 138 -5.44 11.95 -13.64
C ASP A 138 -5.17 13.45 -13.74
N GLU A 139 -5.33 14.01 -14.94
CA GLU A 139 -5.07 15.42 -15.23
C GLU A 139 -5.81 16.40 -14.30
N LYS A 140 -7.04 16.05 -13.89
CA LYS A 140 -7.89 16.92 -13.07
C LYS A 140 -7.37 17.04 -11.64
N SER A 141 -6.93 15.91 -11.06
CA SER A 141 -6.46 15.85 -9.67
C SER A 141 -4.94 15.97 -9.53
N ARG A 142 -4.15 15.80 -10.60
CA ARG A 142 -2.68 15.80 -10.61
C ARG A 142 -2.04 16.93 -9.81
N ARG A 143 -2.50 18.18 -9.97
CA ARG A 143 -1.97 19.32 -9.21
C ARG A 143 -2.21 19.19 -7.71
N MET A 144 -3.43 18.78 -7.34
CA MET A 144 -3.78 18.57 -5.93
C MET A 144 -3.02 17.39 -5.35
N PHE A 145 -2.86 16.32 -6.13
CA PHE A 145 -2.09 15.14 -5.75
C PHE A 145 -0.65 15.50 -5.43
N LEU A 146 0.05 16.20 -6.33
CA LEU A 146 1.43 16.62 -6.09
C LEU A 146 1.53 17.55 -4.87
N LYS A 147 0.59 18.47 -4.70
CA LYS A 147 0.53 19.29 -3.48
C LYS A 147 0.39 18.44 -2.21
N THR A 148 -0.50 17.45 -2.23
CA THR A 148 -0.74 16.54 -1.10
C THR A 148 0.50 15.72 -0.78
N VAL A 149 1.17 15.18 -1.82
CA VAL A 149 2.45 14.46 -1.68
C VAL A 149 3.53 15.36 -1.06
N SER A 150 3.62 16.62 -1.50
CA SER A 150 4.54 17.60 -0.90
C SER A 150 4.28 17.79 0.60
N GLU A 151 3.02 17.96 1.00
CA GLU A 151 2.62 18.11 2.41
C GLU A 151 2.92 16.84 3.23
N ILE A 152 2.63 15.66 2.68
CA ILE A 152 2.99 14.35 3.27
C ILE A 152 4.50 14.28 3.49
N ILE A 153 5.31 14.58 2.49
CA ILE A 153 6.76 14.47 2.60
C ILE A 153 7.31 15.50 3.60
N LEU A 154 6.82 16.74 3.57
CA LEU A 154 7.24 17.79 4.50
C LEU A 154 6.97 17.42 5.97
N HIS A 155 5.82 16.81 6.26
CA HIS A 155 5.37 16.58 7.63
C HIS A 155 5.62 15.15 8.15
N LEU A 156 5.64 14.14 7.27
CA LEU A 156 5.59 12.73 7.64
C LEU A 156 6.85 11.94 7.27
N SER A 157 7.61 12.32 6.24
CA SER A 157 8.76 11.52 5.76
C SER A 157 9.84 11.25 6.81
N ARG A 158 9.98 12.13 7.82
CA ARG A 158 10.94 11.98 8.93
C ARG A 158 10.40 11.21 10.13
N ARG A 159 9.10 10.88 10.13
CA ARG A 159 8.37 10.34 11.29
C ARG A 159 7.78 8.97 11.03
N THR A 160 7.37 8.72 9.80
CA THR A 160 6.76 7.46 9.39
C THR A 160 7.32 7.01 8.06
N ASN A 161 7.11 5.73 7.78
CA ASN A 161 7.46 5.10 6.53
C ASN A 161 6.56 5.64 5.41
N ILE A 162 7.17 5.94 4.26
CA ILE A 162 6.44 6.29 3.04
C ILE A 162 6.51 5.09 2.10
N ILE A 163 5.38 4.74 1.48
CA ILE A 163 5.28 3.71 0.45
C ILE A 163 4.79 4.38 -0.84
N VAL A 164 5.32 3.95 -1.98
CA VAL A 164 4.75 4.32 -3.28
C VAL A 164 4.24 3.05 -3.95
N SER A 165 2.97 3.05 -4.33
CA SER A 165 2.30 1.91 -4.98
C SER A 165 1.80 2.32 -6.35
N SER A 166 1.80 1.43 -7.35
CA SER A 166 1.30 1.83 -8.67
C SER A 166 -0.19 2.16 -8.60
N SER A 167 -0.93 1.39 -7.79
CA SER A 167 -2.39 1.40 -7.73
C SER A 167 -3.00 1.17 -9.13
N ALA A 168 -2.26 0.45 -9.97
CA ALA A 168 -2.61 0.16 -11.34
C ALA A 168 -3.75 -0.86 -11.38
N SER A 169 -4.72 -0.63 -12.26
CA SER A 169 -5.75 -1.61 -12.62
C SER A 169 -5.58 -2.11 -14.05
N LYS A 170 -4.59 -1.58 -14.79
CA LYS A 170 -4.29 -1.93 -16.18
C LYS A 170 -2.77 -2.03 -16.40
N PRO A 171 -2.28 -2.90 -17.31
CA PRO A 171 -0.86 -3.08 -17.58
C PRO A 171 -0.11 -1.77 -17.92
N MET A 172 -0.75 -0.86 -18.64
CA MET A 172 -0.18 0.44 -19.04
C MET A 172 -0.08 1.46 -17.90
N GLU A 173 -0.74 1.20 -16.76
CA GLU A 173 -0.66 2.06 -15.57
C GLU A 173 0.52 1.67 -14.67
N LEU A 174 1.10 0.48 -14.85
CA LEU A 174 2.28 0.03 -14.11
C LEU A 174 3.53 0.86 -14.47
N ARG A 175 4.38 1.10 -13.48
CA ARG A 175 5.69 1.75 -13.63
C ARG A 175 6.74 0.95 -12.90
N GLY A 176 7.99 1.02 -13.35
CA GLY A 176 9.11 0.33 -12.72
C GLY A 176 9.47 0.93 -11.35
N PRO A 177 10.14 0.17 -10.46
CA PRO A 177 10.48 0.63 -9.12
C PRO A 177 11.27 1.94 -9.09
N TYR A 178 12.19 2.13 -10.03
CA TYR A 178 12.97 3.37 -10.14
C TYR A 178 12.10 4.57 -10.53
N GLU A 179 11.19 4.40 -11.48
CA GLU A 179 10.24 5.44 -11.89
C GLU A 179 9.31 5.81 -10.73
N MET A 180 8.80 4.80 -10.02
CA MET A 180 7.97 4.98 -8.83
C MET A 180 8.69 5.75 -7.73
N SER A 181 9.93 5.36 -7.42
CA SER A 181 10.75 6.04 -6.41
C SER A 181 11.13 7.47 -6.78
N SER A 182 11.16 7.80 -8.08
CA SER A 182 11.52 9.14 -8.56
C SER A 182 10.55 10.21 -8.06
N LEU A 183 9.29 9.83 -7.77
CA LEU A 183 8.30 10.73 -7.17
C LEU A 183 8.81 11.33 -5.85
N LEU A 184 9.48 10.54 -5.02
CA LEU A 184 10.03 11.01 -3.74
C LEU A 184 11.31 11.84 -3.93
N GLN A 185 12.13 11.49 -4.94
CA GLN A 185 13.36 12.23 -5.24
C GLN A 185 13.09 13.66 -5.69
N ILE A 186 11.96 13.91 -6.36
CA ILE A 186 11.50 15.28 -6.70
C ILE A 186 11.36 16.16 -5.44
N TYR A 187 11.02 15.56 -4.31
CA TYR A 187 10.89 16.23 -3.01
C TYR A 187 12.15 16.10 -2.14
N SER A 188 13.31 15.93 -2.77
CA SER A 188 14.62 15.90 -2.10
C SER A 188 14.82 14.73 -1.12
N ILE A 189 14.06 13.64 -1.25
CA ILE A 189 14.38 12.38 -0.58
C ILE A 189 15.53 11.72 -1.33
N ASP A 190 16.56 11.27 -0.61
CA ASP A 190 17.71 10.65 -1.24
C ASP A 190 17.33 9.35 -1.95
N LYS A 191 18.09 8.99 -3.00
CA LYS A 191 17.78 7.83 -3.86
C LYS A 191 17.64 6.52 -3.08
N LYS A 192 18.43 6.31 -2.02
CA LYS A 192 18.39 5.07 -1.25
C LYS A 192 17.07 4.98 -0.50
N THR A 193 16.73 6.00 0.28
CA THR A 193 15.47 6.09 1.02
C THR A 193 14.25 6.07 0.10
N ALA A 194 14.33 6.73 -1.06
CA ALA A 194 13.26 6.72 -2.04
C ALA A 194 12.99 5.31 -2.60
N LEU A 195 14.03 4.50 -2.82
CA LEU A 195 13.88 3.12 -3.27
C LEU A 195 13.40 2.19 -2.14
N ASP A 196 13.68 2.50 -0.88
CA ASP A 196 13.17 1.73 0.26
C ASP A 196 11.63 1.74 0.30
N ALA A 197 10.99 2.83 -0.17
CA ALA A 197 9.53 2.97 -0.29
C ALA A 197 8.85 1.99 -1.26
N VAL A 198 9.62 1.31 -2.12
CA VAL A 198 9.15 0.30 -3.09
C VAL A 198 9.88 -1.05 -2.92
N SER A 199 10.60 -1.22 -1.81
CA SER A 199 11.38 -2.43 -1.49
C SER A 199 11.30 -2.77 0.00
N GLU A 200 12.27 -2.31 0.79
CA GLU A 200 12.47 -2.70 2.19
C GLU A 200 11.24 -2.40 3.07
N ILE A 201 10.61 -1.24 2.88
CA ILE A 201 9.45 -0.82 3.68
C ILE A 201 8.24 -1.75 3.42
N PRO A 202 7.77 -1.92 2.16
CA PRO A 202 6.77 -2.94 1.83
C PRO A 202 7.11 -4.35 2.32
N SER A 203 8.36 -4.80 2.14
CA SER A 203 8.79 -6.16 2.50
C SER A 203 8.61 -6.41 3.99
N LYS A 204 9.09 -5.47 4.81
CA LYS A 204 8.99 -5.57 6.27
C LYS A 204 7.54 -5.64 6.75
N ILE A 205 6.64 -4.84 6.16
CA ILE A 205 5.22 -4.86 6.53
C ILE A 205 4.61 -6.23 6.21
N ILE A 206 4.87 -6.76 5.01
CA ILE A 206 4.34 -8.06 4.60
C ILE A 206 4.90 -9.18 5.48
N GLU A 207 6.20 -9.21 5.74
CA GLU A 207 6.85 -10.20 6.61
C GLU A 207 6.25 -10.20 8.03
N GLU A 208 6.10 -9.02 8.63
CA GLU A 208 5.47 -8.87 9.95
C GLU A 208 4.01 -9.37 9.95
N ASN A 209 3.28 -9.15 8.86
CA ASN A 209 1.88 -9.55 8.76
C ASN A 209 1.68 -11.03 8.48
N LEU A 210 2.54 -11.65 7.68
CA LEU A 210 2.56 -13.10 7.48
C LEU A 210 2.78 -13.84 8.80
N ILE A 211 3.62 -13.31 9.69
CA ILE A 211 3.79 -13.85 11.05
C ILE A 211 2.48 -13.74 11.82
N LYS A 212 1.77 -12.61 11.77
CA LYS A 212 0.48 -12.41 12.47
C LYS A 212 -0.64 -13.32 11.95
N LEU A 213 -0.57 -13.73 10.69
CA LEU A 213 -1.53 -14.65 10.06
C LEU A 213 -1.19 -16.12 10.29
N SER A 214 0.02 -16.43 10.77
CA SER A 214 0.44 -17.79 11.07
C SER A 214 -0.47 -18.42 12.14
N PRO A 215 -0.83 -19.72 12.03
CA PRO A 215 -1.55 -20.43 13.09
C PRO A 215 -0.78 -20.48 14.42
N ASN A 216 0.52 -20.20 14.39
CA ASN A 216 1.38 -20.17 15.58
C ASN A 216 1.37 -18.80 16.29
N TYR A 217 0.73 -17.77 15.71
CA TYR A 217 0.67 -16.46 16.33
C TYR A 217 -0.36 -16.42 17.46
N ILE A 218 0.08 -16.04 18.67
CA ILE A 218 -0.79 -15.93 19.85
C ILE A 218 -1.09 -14.46 20.14
N ALA A 219 -0.05 -13.64 20.27
CA ALA A 219 -0.14 -12.22 20.59
C ALA A 219 1.12 -11.48 20.11
N ARG A 220 1.11 -10.14 20.16
CA ARG A 220 2.26 -9.33 19.73
C ARG A 220 3.50 -9.73 20.54
N GLY A 221 4.54 -10.19 19.84
CA GLY A 221 5.80 -10.67 20.44
C GLY A 221 5.74 -12.10 20.98
N VAL A 222 4.65 -12.83 20.78
CA VAL A 222 4.47 -14.21 21.27
C VAL A 222 4.03 -15.12 20.12
N VAL A 223 4.92 -16.03 19.74
CA VAL A 223 4.68 -17.07 18.74
C VAL A 223 4.88 -18.43 19.39
N LYS A 224 3.98 -19.38 19.14
CA LYS A 224 4.15 -20.76 19.55
C LYS A 224 5.27 -21.39 18.74
N ILE A 225 6.34 -21.83 19.41
CA ILE A 225 7.35 -22.68 18.80
C ILE A 225 6.79 -24.10 18.87
N GLY A 226 6.58 -24.70 17.71
CA GLY A 226 6.24 -26.13 17.58
C GLY A 226 7.48 -26.97 17.80
#